data_AF-A0A0D7E811-F1
#
_entry.id   AF-A0A0D7E811-F1
#
_cell.length_a   1.000
_cell.length_b   1.000
_cell.length_c   1.000
_cell.angle_alpha   90.00
_cell.angle_beta   90.00
_cell.angle_gamma   90.00
#
_symmetry.space_group_name_H-M   'P 1'
#
loop_
_entity.id
_entity.type
_entity.pdbx_description
1 polymer ?
#
loop_
_entity_poly.entity_id
_entity_poly.type
_entity_poly.pdbx_seq_one_letter_code
_entity_poly.pdbx_strand_id
1 'polypeptide(L)'
;LTLDGLLDDGKIRADGKYLVKLDVEGVEIDAIKGGTRLLQGDTAILCEEHGNDPAHTVSRFILDHTPLKLVVYDPHSNRYENVDDLSILDRIKVASNVGYNVVGTASPFWLARIETLNASAAKRVH
;
A
#
# COMPACT_ATOMS: atom_id res chain seq x y z
N LEU A 1 15.28 8.51 -11.86
CA LEU A 1 14.67 7.24 -12.31
C LEU A 1 13.28 7.18 -11.71
N THR A 2 12.25 6.90 -12.51
CA THR A 2 10.87 6.75 -12.03
C THR A 2 10.47 5.27 -12.06
N LEU A 3 9.39 4.90 -11.37
CA LEU A 3 8.85 3.55 -11.42
C LEU A 3 8.41 3.18 -12.84
N ASP A 4 7.75 4.08 -13.55
CA ASP A 4 7.38 3.90 -14.95
C ASP A 4 8.62 3.80 -15.86
N GLY A 5 9.73 4.45 -15.49
CA GLY A 5 11.00 4.31 -16.20
C GLY A 5 11.55 2.88 -16.18
N LEU A 6 11.18 2.04 -15.19
CA LEU A 6 11.54 0.62 -15.20
C LEU A 6 10.85 -0.14 -16.34
N LEU A 7 9.63 0.27 -16.70
CA LEU A 7 8.90 -0.27 -17.87
C LEU A 7 9.56 0.22 -19.16
N ASP A 8 9.83 1.52 -19.26
CA ASP A 8 10.39 2.14 -20.47
C ASP A 8 11.79 1.60 -20.80
N ASP A 9 12.60 1.36 -19.77
CA ASP A 9 13.93 0.76 -19.90
C ASP A 9 13.88 -0.76 -20.18
N GLY A 10 12.69 -1.37 -20.20
CA GLY A 10 12.53 -2.82 -20.37
C GLY A 10 13.08 -3.67 -19.23
N LYS A 11 13.33 -3.07 -18.06
CA LYS A 11 13.84 -3.77 -16.86
C LYS A 11 12.79 -4.66 -16.24
N ILE A 12 11.52 -4.30 -16.41
CA ILE A 12 10.36 -5.09 -16.01
C ILE A 12 9.33 -5.11 -17.15
N ARG A 13 8.45 -6.11 -17.15
CA ARG A 13 7.42 -6.28 -18.18
C ARG A 13 6.15 -5.56 -17.79
N ALA A 14 5.43 -5.02 -18.76
CA ALA A 14 4.15 -4.34 -18.52
C ALA A 14 3.03 -5.27 -18.02
N ASP A 15 3.10 -6.58 -18.33
CA ASP A 15 2.12 -7.59 -17.93
C ASP A 15 2.51 -8.35 -16.65
N GLY A 16 3.58 -7.93 -15.99
CA GLY A 16 4.05 -8.56 -14.75
C GLY A 16 3.15 -8.28 -13.56
N LYS A 17 3.30 -9.11 -12.52
CA LYS A 17 2.65 -8.91 -11.23
C LYS A 17 3.71 -8.51 -10.20
N TYR A 18 3.61 -7.30 -9.67
CA TYR A 18 4.68 -6.72 -8.86
C TYR A 18 4.22 -6.38 -7.45
N LEU A 19 5.11 -6.59 -6.49
CA LEU A 19 5.05 -5.98 -5.17
C LEU A 19 6.22 -5.00 -5.07
N VAL A 20 5.92 -3.72 -4.90
CA VAL A 20 6.90 -2.63 -4.84
C VAL A 20 6.94 -2.11 -3.42
N LYS A 21 8.05 -2.33 -2.70
CA LYS A 21 8.26 -1.67 -1.41
C LYS A 21 8.84 -0.27 -1.67
N LEU A 22 8.13 0.76 -1.22
CA LEU A 22 8.62 2.13 -1.22
C LEU A 22 9.37 2.37 0.10
N ASP A 23 10.68 2.13 0.05
CA ASP A 23 11.60 2.30 1.18
C ASP A 23 12.47 3.54 0.91
N VAL A 24 11.81 4.69 0.91
CA VAL A 24 12.40 6.00 0.60
C VAL A 24 11.92 6.98 1.66
N GLU A 25 12.74 7.98 1.99
CA GLU A 25 12.39 9.00 3.00
C GLU A 25 11.98 10.30 2.29
N GLY A 26 10.73 10.72 2.45
CA GLY A 26 10.23 12.05 2.05
C GLY A 26 9.99 12.25 0.56
N VAL A 27 10.00 11.18 -0.25
CA VAL A 27 9.77 11.22 -1.70
C VAL A 27 8.78 10.14 -2.17
N GLU A 28 8.00 9.57 -1.27
CA GLU A 28 7.03 8.50 -1.52
C GLU A 28 5.97 8.96 -2.53
N ILE A 29 5.43 10.17 -2.33
CA ILE A 29 4.45 10.77 -3.24
C ILE A 29 5.02 10.95 -4.65
N ASP A 30 6.28 11.37 -4.76
CA ASP A 30 6.92 11.56 -6.06
C ASP A 30 7.22 10.22 -6.74
N ALA A 31 7.55 9.18 -5.97
CA ALA A 31 7.67 7.81 -6.47
C ALA A 31 6.32 7.30 -7.01
N ILE A 32 5.22 7.54 -6.30
CA ILE A 32 3.85 7.17 -6.72
C ILE A 32 3.46 7.91 -8.00
N LYS A 33 3.68 9.23 -8.07
CA LYS A 33 3.43 10.02 -9.30
C LYS A 33 4.24 9.49 -10.48
N GLY A 34 5.49 9.13 -10.23
CA GLY A 34 6.39 8.54 -11.22
C GLY A 34 6.05 7.09 -11.63
N GLY A 35 5.05 6.46 -11.03
CA GLY A 35 4.66 5.07 -11.28
C GLY A 35 3.25 4.89 -11.84
N THR A 36 2.64 5.93 -12.40
CA THR A 36 1.22 5.91 -12.78
C THR A 36 0.85 4.71 -13.64
N ARG A 37 1.63 4.35 -14.66
CA ARG A 37 1.34 3.18 -15.51
C ARG A 37 1.58 1.87 -14.78
N LEU A 38 2.69 1.76 -14.05
CA LEU A 38 3.01 0.55 -13.30
C LEU A 38 1.94 0.22 -12.25
N LEU A 39 1.44 1.25 -11.55
CA LEU A 39 0.48 1.12 -10.45
C LEU A 39 -0.96 0.87 -10.92
N GLN A 40 -1.29 1.16 -12.18
CA GLN A 40 -2.55 0.78 -12.81
C GLN A 40 -2.59 -0.70 -13.23
N GLY A 41 -1.43 -1.35 -13.37
CA GLY A 41 -1.32 -2.77 -13.68
C GLY A 41 -1.54 -3.68 -12.48
N ASP A 42 -1.07 -4.92 -12.58
CA ASP A 42 -1.09 -5.88 -11.47
C ASP A 42 0.02 -5.62 -10.45
N THR A 43 0.02 -4.42 -9.87
CA THR A 43 1.02 -3.98 -8.91
C THR A 43 0.38 -3.64 -7.57
N ALA A 44 1.03 -4.06 -6.49
CA ALA A 44 0.79 -3.56 -5.15
C ALA A 44 2.01 -2.77 -4.68
N ILE A 45 1.79 -1.60 -4.09
CA ILE A 45 2.82 -0.87 -3.34
C ILE A 45 2.70 -1.17 -1.86
N LEU A 46 3.83 -1.27 -1.19
CA LEU A 46 3.94 -1.29 0.26
C LEU A 46 4.57 0.04 0.67
N CYS A 47 3.75 0.95 1.17
CA CYS A 47 4.17 2.25 1.68
C CYS A 47 4.38 2.16 3.19
N GLU A 48 5.45 2.79 3.67
CA GLU A 48 5.64 3.01 5.09
C GLU A 48 4.86 4.24 5.54
N GLU A 49 3.89 4.04 6.43
CA GLU A 49 3.24 5.12 7.16
C GLU A 49 4.03 5.45 8.41
N HIS A 50 4.61 6.64 8.48
CA HIS A 50 5.39 7.06 9.63
C HIS A 50 4.49 7.35 10.83
N GLY A 51 4.76 6.73 11.97
CA GLY A 51 3.99 6.93 13.20
C GLY A 51 3.99 8.38 13.73
N ASN A 52 4.95 9.20 13.33
CA ASN A 52 5.02 10.63 13.69
C ASN A 52 4.30 11.57 12.71
N ASP A 53 3.71 11.05 11.63
CA ASP A 53 2.90 11.83 10.70
C ASP A 53 1.41 11.69 11.05
N PRO A 54 0.81 12.64 11.80
CA PRO A 54 -0.61 12.60 12.15
C PRO A 54 -1.53 12.94 10.97
N ALA A 55 -1.00 13.48 9.87
CA ALA A 55 -1.83 13.81 8.70
C ALA A 55 -2.04 12.60 7.78
N HIS A 56 -1.28 11.52 8.00
CA HIS A 56 -1.21 10.32 7.15
C HIS A 56 -0.98 10.73 5.70
N THR A 57 0.02 11.57 5.47
CA THR A 57 0.20 12.37 4.24
C THR A 57 0.24 11.50 3.00
N VAL A 58 0.96 10.38 3.06
CA VAL A 58 1.10 9.45 1.93
C VAL A 58 -0.21 8.70 1.69
N SER A 59 -0.82 8.12 2.73
CA SER A 59 -2.11 7.43 2.60
C SER A 59 -3.22 8.36 2.11
N ARG A 60 -3.29 9.58 2.64
CA ARG A 60 -4.25 10.61 2.21
C ARG A 60 -4.05 10.95 0.73
N PHE A 61 -2.81 11.18 0.30
CA PHE A 61 -2.51 11.44 -1.11
C PHE A 61 -2.98 10.29 -2.01
N ILE A 62 -2.74 9.04 -1.60
CA ILE A 62 -3.15 7.86 -2.38
C ILE A 62 -4.67 7.82 -2.52
N LEU A 63 -5.42 8.00 -1.43
CA LEU A 63 -6.88 7.97 -1.45
C LEU A 63 -7.49 9.11 -2.27
N ASP A 64 -6.92 10.31 -2.17
CA ASP A 64 -7.49 11.51 -2.79
C ASP A 64 -7.12 11.66 -4.27
N HIS A 65 -5.98 11.10 -4.69
CA HIS A 65 -5.38 11.42 -5.99
C HIS A 65 -5.06 10.21 -6.88
N THR A 66 -5.36 9.00 -6.44
CA THR A 66 -5.09 7.78 -7.23
C THR A 66 -6.28 6.84 -7.22
N PRO A 67 -6.37 5.88 -8.17
CA PRO A 67 -7.39 4.84 -8.15
C PRO A 67 -7.07 3.69 -7.18
N LEU A 68 -5.97 3.77 -6.43
CA LEU A 68 -5.52 2.69 -5.55
C LEU A 68 -6.43 2.61 -4.33
N LYS A 69 -6.76 1.37 -3.93
CA LYS A 69 -7.32 1.09 -2.63
C LYS A 69 -6.19 0.87 -1.64
N LEU A 70 -6.41 1.31 -0.40
CA LEU A 70 -5.47 1.11 0.69
C LEU A 70 -5.96 0.01 1.63
N VAL A 71 -5.03 -0.80 2.09
CA VAL A 71 -5.27 -1.86 3.07
C VAL A 71 -4.15 -1.85 4.11
N VAL A 72 -4.50 -1.94 5.38
CA VAL A 72 -3.55 -1.99 6.50
C VAL A 72 -3.83 -3.21 7.36
N TYR A 73 -2.79 -3.78 7.96
CA TYR A 73 -2.99 -4.80 8.98
C TYR A 73 -3.43 -4.14 10.29
N ASP A 74 -4.60 -4.50 10.80
CA ASP A 74 -5.11 -4.08 12.10
C ASP A 74 -4.85 -5.18 13.15
N PRO A 75 -3.97 -4.93 14.14
CA PRO A 75 -3.72 -5.88 15.22
C PRO A 75 -4.94 -6.18 16.10
N HIS A 76 -5.93 -5.27 16.18
CA HIS A 76 -7.13 -5.48 16.99
C HIS A 76 -8.08 -6.50 16.36
N SER A 77 -8.29 -6.41 15.04
CA SER A 77 -9.11 -7.39 14.31
C SER A 77 -8.30 -8.62 13.86
N ASN A 78 -6.97 -8.56 13.95
CA ASN A 78 -6.05 -9.59 13.45
C ASN A 78 -6.26 -9.87 11.95
N ARG A 79 -6.54 -8.80 11.18
CA ARG A 79 -6.90 -8.85 9.76
C ARG A 79 -6.29 -7.67 9.01
N TYR A 80 -6.21 -7.84 7.69
CA TYR A 80 -6.02 -6.74 6.76
C TYR A 80 -7.36 -6.05 6.51
N GLU A 81 -7.48 -4.79 6.91
CA GLU A 81 -8.69 -3.97 6.79
C GLU A 81 -8.47 -2.88 5.74
N ASN A 82 -9.53 -2.51 5.02
CA ASN A 82 -9.49 -1.39 4.10
C ASN A 82 -9.30 -0.08 4.87
N VAL A 83 -8.53 0.83 4.30
CA VAL A 83 -8.42 2.22 4.76
C VAL A 83 -9.38 3.06 3.92
N ASP A 84 -10.67 2.97 4.24
CA ASP A 84 -11.71 3.79 3.60
C ASP A 84 -11.78 5.19 4.23
N ASP A 85 -11.34 5.30 5.48
CA ASP A 85 -11.17 6.54 6.24
C ASP A 85 -9.88 6.45 7.06
N LEU A 86 -9.20 7.58 7.28
CA LEU A 86 -7.87 7.62 7.90
C LEU A 86 -7.90 7.36 9.42
N SER A 87 -9.06 7.37 10.08
CA SER A 87 -9.15 7.09 11.53
C SER A 87 -8.70 5.69 11.91
N ILE A 88 -8.70 4.73 10.98
CA ILE A 88 -8.09 3.41 11.21
C ILE A 88 -6.57 3.53 11.44
N LEU A 89 -5.91 4.47 10.76
CA LEU A 89 -4.49 4.72 10.92
C LEU A 89 -4.21 5.44 12.25
N ASP A 90 -5.08 6.34 12.70
CA ASP A 90 -4.98 6.93 14.05
C ASP A 90 -5.01 5.86 15.14
N ARG A 91 -5.87 4.84 14.97
CA ARG A 91 -5.95 3.71 15.91
C ARG A 91 -4.70 2.83 15.87
N ILE A 92 -4.14 2.58 14.69
CA ILE A 92 -3.01 1.66 14.49
C ILE A 92 -1.67 2.31 14.84
N LYS A 93 -1.49 3.60 14.49
CA LYS A 93 -0.23 4.36 14.64
C LYS A 93 -0.02 4.88 16.06
N VAL A 94 0.13 3.95 17.00
CA VAL A 94 0.31 4.25 18.43
C VAL A 94 1.75 4.61 18.82
N ALA A 95 2.75 4.28 17.99
CA ALA A 95 4.17 4.52 18.26
C ALA A 95 4.77 5.46 17.20
N SER A 96 5.25 6.63 17.64
CA SER A 96 5.77 7.66 16.74
C SER A 96 7.10 7.32 16.07
N ASN A 97 7.83 6.35 16.61
CA ASN A 97 9.12 5.89 16.12
C ASN A 97 9.04 4.58 15.31
N VAL A 98 7.83 4.17 14.91
CA VAL A 98 7.57 2.95 14.14
C VAL A 98 6.92 3.31 12.81
N GLY A 99 7.35 2.64 11.75
CA GLY A 99 6.69 2.65 10.46
C GLY A 99 5.66 1.53 10.34
N TYR A 100 4.52 1.84 9.73
CA TYR A 100 3.40 0.93 9.56
C TYR A 100 3.20 0.61 8.09
N ASN A 101 3.11 -0.67 7.75
CA ASN A 101 2.96 -1.08 6.37
C ASN A 101 1.52 -0.90 5.89
N VAL A 102 1.33 0.00 4.92
CA VAL A 102 0.06 0.17 4.20
C VAL A 102 0.24 -0.30 2.76
N VAL A 103 -0.63 -1.20 2.33
CA VAL A 103 -0.65 -1.71 0.96
C VAL A 103 -1.56 -0.83 0.11
N GLY A 104 -1.06 -0.34 -1.02
CA GLY A 104 -1.86 0.35 -2.03
C GLY A 104 -1.95 -0.48 -3.32
N THR A 105 -3.16 -0.72 -3.84
CA THR A 105 -3.32 -1.41 -5.14
C THR A 105 -4.68 -1.14 -5.79
N ALA A 106 -4.70 -1.03 -7.12
CA ALA A 106 -5.93 -1.12 -7.92
C ALA A 106 -6.15 -2.52 -8.51
N SER A 107 -5.19 -3.44 -8.33
CA SER A 107 -5.19 -4.76 -8.96
C SER A 107 -6.18 -5.71 -8.29
N PRO A 108 -7.16 -6.26 -9.04
CA PRO A 108 -8.03 -7.31 -8.54
C PRO A 108 -7.25 -8.56 -8.10
N PHE A 109 -6.13 -8.86 -8.77
CA PHE A 109 -5.27 -9.98 -8.40
C PHE A 109 -4.73 -9.84 -6.97
N TRP A 110 -4.18 -8.66 -6.62
CA TRP A 110 -3.60 -8.43 -5.30
C TRP A 110 -4.66 -8.33 -4.20
N LEU A 111 -5.80 -7.67 -4.49
CA LEU A 111 -6.94 -7.60 -3.56
C LEU A 111 -7.43 -9.01 -3.18
N ALA A 112 -7.60 -9.90 -4.16
CA ALA A 112 -8.01 -11.28 -3.90
C ALA A 112 -7.01 -12.06 -3.02
N ARG A 113 -5.70 -11.74 -3.09
CA ARG A 113 -4.69 -12.37 -2.23
C ARG A 113 -4.77 -11.87 -0.79
N ILE A 114 -4.99 -10.58 -0.60
CA ILE A 114 -5.24 -9.99 0.72
C ILE A 114 -6.48 -10.63 1.36
N GLU A 115 -7.57 -10.78 0.61
CA GLU A 115 -8.78 -11.45 1.09
C GLU A 115 -8.51 -12.92 1.49
N THR A 116 -7.68 -13.62 0.72
CA THR A 116 -7.27 -15.00 1.04
C THR A 116 -6.45 -15.08 2.33
N LEU A 117 -5.60 -14.08 2.61
CA LEU A 117 -4.85 -13.99 3.88
C LEU A 117 -5.80 -13.86 5.06
N ASN A 118 -6.81 -13.00 4.96
CA ASN A 118 -7.85 -12.84 5.97
C ASN A 118 -8.64 -14.14 6.20
N ALA A 119 -9.04 -14.83 5.13
CA ALA A 119 -9.76 -16.10 5.24
C ALA A 119 -8.92 -17.21 5.90
N SER A 120 -7.60 -17.20 5.65
CA SER A 120 -6.66 -18.15 6.25
C SER A 120 -6.40 -17.86 7.73
N ALA A 121 -6.34 -16.59 8.12
CA ALA A 121 -6.22 -16.18 9.51
C ALA A 121 -7.44 -16.63 10.34
N ALA A 122 -8.66 -16.44 9.81
CA ALA A 122 -9.89 -16.88 10.47
C ALA A 122 -9.92 -18.40 10.75
N LYS A 123 -9.36 -19.22 9.84
CA LYS A 123 -9.27 -20.67 10.01
C LYS A 123 -8.29 -21.12 11.11
N ARG A 124 -7.34 -20.29 11.52
CA ARG A 124 -6.35 -20.63 12.56
C ARG A 124 -6.84 -20.34 13.99
N VAL A 125 -7.95 -19.62 14.13
CA VAL A 125 -8.56 -19.24 15.41
C VAL A 125 -9.61 -20.28 15.87
N HIS A 126 -9.98 -21.21 15.00
CA HIS A 126 -10.85 -22.37 15.28
C HIS A 126 -10.03 -23.65 15.39
#